data_AF-A0A0Q8VCT5-F1
#
_entry.id   AF-A0A0Q8VCT5-F1
#
_cell.length_a   1.000
_cell.length_b   1.000
_cell.length_c   1.000
_cell.angle_alpha   90.00
_cell.angle_beta   90.00
_cell.angle_gamma   90.00
#
_symmetry.space_group_name_H-M   'P 1'
#
loop_
_entity.id
_entity.type
_entity.pdbx_description
1 polymer ?
#
loop_
_entity_poly.entity_id
_entity_poly.type
_entity_poly.pdbx_seq_one_letter_code
_entity_poly.pdbx_strand_id
1 'polypeptide(L)'
;MASFIFIYRAGPDPIPPSRLAENREAWRAWNVALHEDYGIRTAHGKLVTSDGVTESDGQVRGASMVEFDSMEAALEVARRSPNLAFGGTVEVLQEY
;
A
#
# COMPACT_ATOMS: atom_id res chain seq x y z
N MET A 1 -1.21 -6.45 20.59
CA MET A 1 -1.35 -6.39 19.13
C MET A 1 0.03 -6.58 18.53
N ALA A 2 0.13 -7.18 17.35
CA ALA A 2 1.38 -7.28 16.61
C ALA A 2 1.46 -6.12 15.61
N SER A 3 2.67 -5.63 15.34
CA SER A 3 2.91 -4.64 14.29
C SER A 3 2.94 -5.34 12.93
N PHE A 4 2.39 -4.68 11.92
CA PHE A 4 2.37 -5.15 10.55
C PHE A 4 2.81 -4.04 9.60
N ILE A 5 3.59 -4.42 8.59
CA ILE A 5 3.95 -3.59 7.45
C ILE A 5 3.02 -3.95 6.30
N PHE A 6 2.31 -2.97 5.77
CA PHE A 6 1.52 -3.10 4.56
C PHE A 6 2.25 -2.36 3.44
N ILE A 7 2.72 -3.07 2.41
CA ILE A 7 3.35 -2.45 1.23
C ILE A 7 2.36 -2.51 0.08
N TYR A 8 1.90 -1.35 -0.38
CA TYR A 8 0.95 -1.28 -1.50
C TYR A 8 1.65 -0.94 -2.81
N ARG A 9 1.45 -1.81 -3.79
CA ARG A 9 1.97 -1.66 -5.15
C ARG A 9 0.85 -1.27 -6.11
N ALA A 10 1.19 -0.41 -7.08
CA ALA A 10 0.27 -0.06 -8.15
C ALA A 10 0.04 -1.24 -9.10
N GLY A 11 -1.13 -1.26 -9.72
CA GLY A 11 -1.38 -2.11 -10.87
C GLY A 11 -0.64 -1.64 -12.12
N PRO A 12 -0.75 -2.42 -13.22
CA PRO A 12 -0.03 -2.15 -14.46
C PRO A 12 -0.48 -0.86 -15.15
N ASP A 13 -1.76 -0.49 -14.99
CA ASP A 13 -2.37 0.64 -15.66
C ASP A 13 -2.60 1.83 -14.71
N PRO A 14 -2.48 3.07 -15.20
CA PRO A 14 -2.83 4.25 -14.41
C PRO A 14 -4.33 4.32 -14.13
N ILE A 15 -4.70 4.87 -12.98
CA ILE A 15 -6.10 5.09 -12.62
C ILE A 15 -6.72 6.10 -13.61
N PRO A 16 -7.85 5.78 -14.26
CA PRO A 16 -8.52 6.70 -15.17
C PRO A 16 -8.89 8.01 -14.49
N PRO A 17 -8.76 9.18 -15.15
CA PRO A 17 -9.10 10.48 -14.57
C PRO A 17 -10.52 10.54 -13.99
N SER A 18 -11.48 9.90 -14.65
CA SER A 18 -12.89 9.82 -14.20
C SER A 18 -13.09 9.06 -12.89
N ARG A 19 -12.16 8.19 -12.50
CA ARG A 19 -12.21 7.37 -11.27
C ARG A 19 -11.37 7.94 -10.13
N LEU A 20 -10.63 9.03 -10.36
CA LEU A 20 -9.70 9.58 -9.36
C LEU A 20 -10.40 10.03 -8.07
N ALA A 21 -11.58 10.65 -8.18
CA ALA A 21 -12.32 11.16 -7.01
C ALA A 21 -12.82 10.01 -6.12
N GLU A 22 -13.46 9.01 -6.74
CA GLU A 22 -13.92 7.78 -6.09
C GLU A 22 -12.77 7.03 -5.43
N ASN A 23 -11.66 6.84 -6.16
CA ASN A 23 -10.47 6.17 -5.61
C ASN A 23 -9.94 6.92 -4.38
N ARG A 24 -9.84 8.26 -4.42
CA ARG A 24 -9.40 9.06 -3.26
C ARG A 24 -10.32 8.89 -2.04
N GLU A 25 -11.63 8.75 -2.26
CA GLU A 25 -12.59 8.51 -1.18
C GLU A 25 -12.42 7.11 -0.59
N ALA A 26 -12.30 6.09 -1.44
CA ALA A 26 -12.03 4.72 -1.00
C ALA A 26 -10.72 4.64 -0.18
N TRP A 27 -9.68 5.37 -0.58
CA TRP A 27 -8.43 5.47 0.19
C TRP A 27 -8.64 6.10 1.57
N ARG A 28 -9.41 7.19 1.67
CA ARG A 28 -9.73 7.78 2.98
C ARG A 28 -10.44 6.79 3.90
N ALA A 29 -11.46 6.10 3.38
CA ALA A 29 -12.21 5.12 4.15
C ALA A 29 -11.34 3.92 4.59
N TRP A 30 -10.45 3.46 3.71
CA TRP A 30 -9.54 2.36 4.01
C TRP A 30 -8.49 2.74 5.07
N ASN A 31 -7.92 3.95 4.99
CA ASN A 31 -6.95 4.42 5.99
C ASN A 31 -7.56 4.52 7.40
N VAL A 32 -8.84 4.89 7.50
CA VAL A 32 -9.56 4.84 8.79
C VAL A 32 -9.65 3.41 9.31
N ALA A 33 -9.93 2.44 8.45
CA ALA A 33 -10.02 1.02 8.83
C ALA A 33 -8.65 0.39 9.14
N LEU A 34 -7.56 0.92 8.58
CA LEU A 34 -6.19 0.54 8.93
C LEU A 34 -5.77 1.03 10.32
N HIS A 35 -6.51 1.96 10.93
CA HIS A 35 -6.07 2.68 12.13
C HIS A 35 -4.69 3.33 11.94
N GLU A 36 -4.44 3.82 10.73
CA GLU A 36 -3.15 4.38 10.35
C GLU A 36 -3.04 5.83 10.84
N ASP A 37 -2.13 6.06 11.78
CA ASP A 37 -1.81 7.42 12.24
C ASP A 37 -0.95 8.20 11.22
N TYR A 38 -0.07 7.49 10.49
CA TYR A 38 0.81 8.07 9.50
C TYR A 38 1.04 7.15 8.30
N GLY A 39 0.50 7.53 7.15
CA GLY A 39 0.75 6.83 5.89
C GLY A 39 2.00 7.30 5.16
N ILE A 40 2.85 6.36 4.80
CA ILE A 40 4.06 6.61 4.02
C ILE A 40 3.67 6.62 2.55
N ARG A 41 3.90 7.75 1.88
CA ARG A 41 3.66 7.92 0.45
C ARG A 41 4.99 8.01 -0.27
N THR A 42 5.16 7.24 -1.32
CA THR A 42 6.37 7.26 -2.15
C THR A 42 6.13 8.08 -3.42
N ALA A 43 7.20 8.69 -3.91
CA ALA A 43 7.24 9.36 -5.21
C ALA A 43 8.20 8.58 -6.13
N HIS A 44 8.89 9.28 -7.03
CA HIS A 44 10.00 8.70 -7.78
C HIS A 44 11.09 8.17 -6.84
N GLY A 45 11.76 7.08 -7.23
CA GLY A 45 12.76 6.41 -6.41
C GLY A 45 13.92 5.85 -7.23
N LYS A 46 14.92 5.32 -6.52
CA LYS A 46 16.07 4.63 -7.11
C LYS A 46 16.11 3.18 -6.64
N LEU A 47 16.58 2.28 -7.48
CA LEU A 47 16.92 0.91 -7.14
C LEU A 47 18.44 0.81 -6.99
N VAL A 48 18.90 0.34 -5.83
CA VAL A 48 20.32 0.10 -5.54
C VAL A 48 20.58 -1.39 -5.53
N THR A 49 21.62 -1.82 -6.25
CA THR A 49 22.10 -3.21 -6.33
C THR A 49 23.61 -3.25 -6.13
N SER A 50 24.21 -4.44 -6.05
CA SER A 50 25.67 -4.59 -6.04
C SER A 50 26.34 -3.98 -7.28
N ASP A 51 25.61 -3.94 -8.40
CA ASP A 51 26.15 -3.58 -9.71
C ASP A 51 25.96 -2.08 -10.03
N GLY A 52 25.19 -1.37 -9.19
CA GLY A 52 24.98 0.07 -9.34
C GLY A 52 23.59 0.56 -8.92
N VAL A 53 23.26 1.78 -9.36
CA VAL A 53 22.01 2.48 -9.04
C VAL A 53 21.23 2.75 -10.33
N THR A 54 19.95 2.40 -10.35
CA THR A 54 19.02 2.61 -11.48
C THR A 54 17.73 3.29 -11.01
N GLU A 55 16.84 3.68 -11.93
CA GLU A 55 15.51 4.17 -11.54
C GLU A 55 14.68 3.04 -10.93
N SER A 56 13.93 3.35 -9.89
CA SER A 56 12.88 2.46 -9.41
C SER A 56 11.78 2.36 -10.47
N ASP A 57 11.18 1.17 -10.60
CA ASP A 57 9.96 0.95 -11.38
C ASP A 57 8.76 1.76 -10.86
N GLY A 58 8.88 2.36 -9.67
CA GLY A 58 7.85 3.16 -9.03
C GLY A 58 6.61 2.35 -8.66
N GLN A 59 6.70 1.01 -8.62
CA GLN A 59 5.54 0.17 -8.33
C GLN A 59 5.12 0.29 -6.88
N VAL A 60 6.06 0.40 -5.93
CA VAL A 60 5.74 0.67 -4.52
C VAL A 60 5.21 2.09 -4.41
N ARG A 61 3.93 2.24 -4.07
CA ARG A 61 3.24 3.55 -3.91
C ARG A 61 3.23 4.06 -2.47
N GLY A 62 3.63 3.20 -1.55
CA GLY A 62 3.84 3.55 -0.16
C GLY A 62 3.75 2.34 0.74
N ALA A 63 3.74 2.63 2.04
CA ALA A 63 3.56 1.63 3.07
C ALA A 63 2.86 2.19 4.30
N SER A 64 2.28 1.29 5.09
CA SER A 64 1.74 1.57 6.42
C SER A 64 2.49 0.72 7.45
N MET A 65 2.71 1.28 8.65
CA MET A 65 3.04 0.51 9.85
C MET A 65 1.84 0.62 10.79
N VAL A 66 1.20 -0.51 11.08
CA VAL A 66 -0.11 -0.58 11.75
C VAL A 66 -0.16 -1.76 12.70
N GLU A 67 -1.07 -1.73 13.67
CA GLU A 67 -1.22 -2.79 14.65
C GLU A 67 -2.52 -3.57 14.44
N PHE A 68 -2.47 -4.89 14.53
CA PHE A 68 -3.64 -5.77 14.52
C PHE A 68 -3.51 -6.89 15.56
N ASP A 69 -4.64 -7.50 15.92
CA ASP A 69 -4.67 -8.61 16.88
C ASP A 69 -4.08 -9.90 16.31
N SER A 70 -4.19 -10.11 14.99
CA SER A 70 -3.63 -11.28 14.29
C SER A 70 -3.40 -11.00 12.80
N MET A 71 -2.70 -11.92 12.13
CA MET A 71 -2.53 -11.90 10.67
C MET A 71 -3.89 -11.94 9.95
N GLU A 72 -4.85 -12.72 10.43
CA GLU A 72 -6.18 -12.82 9.84
C GLU A 72 -6.91 -11.47 9.90
N ALA A 73 -6.88 -10.78 11.04
CA ALA A 73 -7.47 -9.45 11.19
C ALA A 73 -6.82 -8.42 10.24
N ALA A 74 -5.49 -8.45 10.13
CA ALA A 74 -4.75 -7.61 9.18
C ALA A 74 -5.18 -7.90 7.72
N LEU A 75 -5.30 -9.17 7.35
CA LEU A 75 -5.69 -9.60 6.00
C LEU A 75 -7.13 -9.22 5.64
N GLU A 76 -8.06 -9.26 6.59
CA GLU A 76 -9.44 -8.80 6.39
C GLU A 76 -9.49 -7.32 5.97
N VAL A 77 -8.67 -6.47 6.59
CA VAL A 77 -8.54 -5.05 6.21
C VAL A 77 -7.78 -4.90 4.89
N ALA A 78 -6.68 -5.64 4.69
CA ALA A 78 -5.87 -5.56 3.47
C ALA A 78 -6.67 -5.90 2.20
N ARG A 79 -7.56 -6.90 2.25
CA ARG A 79 -8.42 -7.31 1.13
C ARG A 79 -9.41 -6.24 0.67
N ARG A 80 -9.60 -5.18 1.46
CA ARG A 80 -10.45 -4.04 1.15
C ARG A 80 -9.68 -2.86 0.58
N SER A 81 -8.38 -3.01 0.33
CA SER A 81 -7.55 -1.92 -0.18
C SER A 81 -8.02 -1.45 -1.57
N PRO A 82 -8.14 -0.13 -1.80
CA PRO A 82 -8.62 0.38 -3.07
C PRO A 82 -7.70 0.07 -4.26
N ASN A 83 -6.41 -0.17 -4.01
CA ASN A 83 -5.46 -0.50 -5.07
C ASN A 83 -5.82 -1.82 -5.79
N LEU A 84 -6.47 -2.76 -5.11
CA LEU A 84 -6.86 -4.05 -5.68
C LEU A 84 -7.84 -3.88 -6.84
N ALA A 85 -8.72 -2.86 -6.79
CA ALA A 85 -9.68 -2.55 -7.85
C ALA A 85 -9.02 -2.12 -9.18
N PHE A 86 -7.75 -1.72 -9.13
CA PHE A 86 -6.96 -1.27 -10.27
C PHE A 86 -5.78 -2.20 -10.56
N GLY A 87 -5.87 -3.47 -10.14
CA GLY A 87 -4.85 -4.49 -10.37
C GLY A 87 -3.58 -4.32 -9.52
N GLY A 88 -3.61 -3.46 -8.50
CA GLY A 88 -2.55 -3.35 -7.51
C GLY A 88 -2.54 -4.49 -6.50
N THR A 89 -1.53 -4.53 -5.66
CA THR A 89 -1.35 -5.56 -4.63
C THR A 89 -0.96 -4.97 -3.28
N VAL A 90 -1.28 -5.66 -2.20
CA VAL A 90 -0.83 -5.31 -0.84
C VAL A 90 -0.05 -6.51 -0.28
N GLU A 91 1.23 -6.32 0.02
CA GLU A 91 1.99 -7.26 0.83
C GLU A 91 1.75 -6.95 2.31
N VAL A 92 1.37 -7.97 3.08
CA VAL A 92 1.15 -7.86 4.53
C VAL A 92 2.22 -8.68 5.23
N LEU A 93 3.04 -8.02 6.04
CA LEU A 93 4.19 -8.60 6.72
C LEU A 93 4.05 -8.34 8.21
N GLN A 94 4.21 -9.36 9.04
CA GLN A 94 4.24 -9.18 10.49
C GLN A 94 5.66 -8.86 10.96
N GLU A 95 5.81 -7.87 11.84
CA GLU A 95 7.07 -7.59 12.54
C GLU A 95 7.35 -8.71 13.57
N TYR A 96 8.62 -9.13 13.65
CA TYR A 96 9.09 -10.19 14.57
C TYR A 96 9.89 -9.64 15.74
#